data_AF-A0A6C2UHJ5-F1
#
_entry.id   AF-A0A6C2UHJ5-F1
#
_cell.length_a   1.000
_cell.length_b   1.000
_cell.length_c   1.000
_cell.angle_alpha   90.00
_cell.angle_beta   90.00
_cell.angle_gamma   90.00
#
_symmetry.space_group_name_H-M   'P 1'
#
loop_
_entity.id
_entity.type
_entity.pdbx_description
1 polymer ?
#
loop_
_entity_poly.entity_id
_entity_poly.type
_entity_poly.pdbx_seq_one_letter_code
_entity_poly.pdbx_strand_id
1 'polypeptide(L)'
;MATKRKKKKTKKNQARVPFPALLANVLVLVAVLGLSYMWLCSRCDALGKEIKAREGELATAQKRLVNEQDHWSSITSPGNLSRAINRHGLQMGMPPDRQIVRVGAWDSSGRTAMLGRQ
;
A
#
# COMPACT_ATOMS: atom_id res chain seq x y z
N MET A 1 -81.04 55.43 21.73
CA MET A 1 -80.61 54.02 21.57
C MET A 1 -79.43 53.98 20.59
N ALA A 2 -78.21 53.78 21.07
CA ALA A 2 -77.01 53.76 20.22
C ALA A 2 -76.60 52.30 19.92
N THR A 3 -76.71 51.89 18.66
CA THR A 3 -76.36 50.54 18.21
C THR A 3 -74.83 50.39 18.10
N LYS A 4 -74.23 49.67 19.05
CA LYS A 4 -72.80 49.34 19.03
C LYS A 4 -72.49 48.41 17.84
N ARG A 5 -71.91 48.96 16.78
CA ARG A 5 -71.41 48.22 15.62
C ARG A 5 -70.17 47.40 16.01
N LYS A 6 -70.33 46.08 16.19
CA LYS A 6 -69.21 45.15 16.43
C LYS A 6 -68.30 45.07 15.21
N LYS A 7 -67.09 45.62 15.30
CA LYS A 7 -66.02 45.42 14.29
C LYS A 7 -65.60 43.95 14.29
N LYS A 8 -65.93 43.22 13.22
CA LYS A 8 -65.38 41.88 12.95
C LYS A 8 -63.87 41.99 12.72
N LYS A 9 -63.08 41.34 13.57
CA LYS A 9 -61.63 41.18 13.38
C LYS A 9 -61.42 40.22 12.22
N THR A 10 -60.84 40.73 11.12
CA THR A 10 -60.40 39.93 9.99
C THR A 10 -59.22 39.07 10.43
N LYS A 11 -59.46 37.78 10.69
CA LYS A 11 -58.40 36.79 10.80
C LYS A 11 -57.80 36.60 9.40
N LYS A 12 -56.75 37.37 9.10
CA LYS A 12 -55.86 37.04 7.99
C LYS A 12 -55.14 35.76 8.38
N ASN A 13 -55.67 34.63 7.95
CA ASN A 13 -54.88 33.40 7.84
C ASN A 13 -53.81 33.69 6.78
N GLN A 14 -52.71 34.31 7.19
CA GLN A 14 -51.47 34.16 6.45
C GLN A 14 -51.22 32.66 6.45
N ALA A 15 -51.34 32.05 5.28
CA ALA A 15 -50.79 30.72 5.03
C ALA A 15 -49.31 30.81 5.39
N ARG A 16 -49.00 30.43 6.63
CA ARG A 16 -47.66 30.32 7.18
C ARG A 16 -47.11 29.02 6.60
N VAL A 17 -46.91 29.01 5.28
CA VAL A 17 -45.99 28.03 4.69
C VAL A 17 -44.68 28.19 5.47
N PRO A 18 -44.10 27.11 6.03
CA PRO A 18 -42.83 27.15 6.76
C PRO A 18 -41.65 27.35 5.79
N PHE A 19 -41.80 28.31 4.89
CA PHE A 19 -40.88 28.67 3.82
C PHE A 19 -39.46 28.99 4.33
N PRO A 20 -39.25 29.67 5.48
CA PRO A 20 -37.90 29.89 5.99
C PRO A 20 -37.24 28.61 6.54
N ALA A 21 -38.01 27.67 7.10
CA ALA A 21 -37.47 26.43 7.63
C ALA A 21 -37.05 25.45 6.52
N LEU A 22 -37.83 25.38 5.44
CA LEU A 22 -37.48 24.56 4.27
C LEU A 22 -36.21 25.08 3.57
N LEU A 23 -36.10 26.40 3.37
CA LEU A 23 -34.89 27.01 2.79
C LEU A 23 -33.67 26.79 3.67
N ALA A 24 -33.80 26.95 5.00
CA ALA A 24 -32.71 26.68 5.93
C ALA A 24 -32.25 25.22 5.85
N ASN A 25 -33.18 24.26 5.79
CA ASN A 25 -32.83 22.84 5.68
C ASN A 25 -32.11 22.53 4.36
N VAL A 26 -32.58 23.07 3.24
CA VAL A 26 -31.90 22.89 1.94
C VAL A 26 -30.50 23.49 1.97
N LEU A 27 -30.35 24.68 2.55
CA LEU A 27 -29.05 25.34 2.68
C LEU A 27 -28.07 24.52 3.53
N VAL A 28 -28.55 23.97 4.65
CA VAL A 28 -27.76 23.08 5.51
C VAL A 28 -27.37 21.80 4.75
N LEU A 29 -28.29 21.22 3.98
CA LEU A 29 -28.02 20.03 3.18
C LEU A 29 -26.92 20.29 2.15
N VAL A 30 -27.00 21.42 1.44
CA VAL A 30 -25.98 21.84 0.48
C VAL A 30 -24.64 22.09 1.18
N ALA A 31 -24.64 22.71 2.35
CA ALA A 31 -23.42 22.94 3.13
C ALA A 31 -22.78 21.62 3.59
N VAL A 32 -23.56 20.67 4.09
CA VAL A 32 -23.08 19.34 4.48
C VAL A 32 -22.52 18.59 3.28
N LEU A 33 -23.20 18.64 2.13
CA LEU A 33 -22.71 18.03 0.89
C LEU A 33 -21.40 18.66 0.44
N GLY A 34 -21.28 19.99 0.44
CA GLY A 34 -20.06 20.70 0.08
C GLY A 34 -18.88 20.38 1.01
N LEU A 35 -19.12 20.35 2.33
CA LEU A 35 -18.12 19.96 3.31
C LEU A 35 -17.71 18.48 3.14
N SER A 36 -18.67 17.59 2.91
CA SER A 36 -18.39 16.16 2.70
C SER A 36 -17.57 15.93 1.43
N TYR A 37 -17.86 16.67 0.36
CA TYR A 37 -17.12 16.62 -0.89
C TYR A 37 -15.68 17.10 -0.70
N MET A 38 -15.48 18.24 -0.03
CA MET A 38 -14.14 18.76 0.23
C MET A 38 -13.33 17.84 1.14
N TRP A 39 -13.97 17.24 2.14
CA TRP A 39 -13.35 16.20 2.98
C TRP A 39 -12.92 14.98 2.17
N LEU A 40 -13.78 14.53 1.25
CA LEU A 40 -13.49 13.37 0.40
C LEU A 40 -12.34 13.66 -0.58
N CYS A 41 -12.34 14.84 -1.21
CA CYS A 41 -11.23 15.28 -2.05
C CYS A 41 -9.91 15.32 -1.26
N SER A 42 -9.91 15.89 -0.06
CA SER A 42 -8.71 15.92 0.79
C SER A 42 -8.21 14.51 1.16
N ARG A 43 -9.13 13.56 1.41
CA ARG A 43 -8.78 12.16 1.67
C ARG A 43 -8.23 11.46 0.42
N CYS A 44 -8.81 11.70 -0.75
CA CYS A 44 -8.30 11.18 -2.01
C CYS A 44 -6.90 11.70 -2.31
N ASP A 45 -6.63 12.99 -2.08
CA ASP A 45 -5.29 13.57 -2.26
C ASP A 45 -4.27 12.97 -1.28
N ALA A 46 -4.66 12.74 -0.03
CA ALA A 46 -3.81 12.09 0.96
C ALA A 46 -3.47 10.65 0.55
N LEU A 47 -4.48 9.86 0.15
CA LEU A 47 -4.29 8.49 -0.33
C LEU A 47 -3.44 8.44 -1.60
N GLY A 48 -3.65 9.36 -2.54
CA GLY A 48 -2.85 9.45 -3.76
C GLY A 48 -1.38 9.78 -3.49
N LYS A 49 -1.10 10.62 -2.49
CA LYS A 49 0.27 10.90 -2.04
C LYS A 49 0.92 9.67 -1.40
N GLU A 50 0.19 8.94 -0.57
CA GLU A 50 0.69 7.72 0.06
C GLU A 50 0.99 6.63 -0.97
N ILE A 51 0.09 6.41 -1.94
CA ILE A 51 0.30 5.48 -3.05
C ILE A 51 1.56 5.87 -3.83
N LYS A 52 1.70 7.14 -4.23
CA LYS A 52 2.89 7.62 -4.95
C LYS A 52 4.19 7.43 -4.16
N ALA A 53 4.14 7.60 -2.83
CA ALA A 53 5.31 7.37 -1.99
C ALA A 53 5.70 5.89 -2.01
N ARG A 54 4.72 4.97 -1.88
CA ARG A 54 4.95 3.52 -1.95
C ARG A 54 5.42 3.05 -3.33
N GLU A 55 4.83 3.59 -4.39
CA GLU A 55 5.27 3.34 -5.77
C GLU A 55 6.71 3.84 -5.99
N GLY A 56 7.06 4.99 -5.41
CA GLY A 56 8.43 5.51 -5.42
C GLY A 56 9.41 4.58 -4.71
N GLU A 57 9.08 4.11 -3.50
CA GLU A 57 9.89 3.14 -2.76
C GLU A 57 10.12 1.87 -3.59
N LEU A 58 9.06 1.29 -4.15
CA LEU A 58 9.16 0.10 -5.01
C LEU A 58 10.04 0.34 -6.24
N ALA A 59 9.86 1.47 -6.93
CA ALA A 59 10.66 1.81 -8.09
C ALA A 59 12.15 1.96 -7.75
N THR A 60 12.48 2.53 -6.58
CA THR A 60 13.88 2.62 -6.12
C THR A 60 14.47 1.26 -5.76
N ALA A 61 13.71 0.40 -5.08
CA ALA A 61 14.15 -0.95 -4.73
C ALA A 61 14.37 -1.81 -5.99
N GLN A 62 13.45 -1.74 -6.95
CA GLN A 62 13.57 -2.45 -8.22
C GLN A 62 14.80 -1.99 -9.01
N LYS A 63 15.08 -0.68 -9.06
CA LYS A 63 16.30 -0.16 -9.69
C LYS A 63 17.56 -0.70 -9.03
N ARG A 64 17.59 -0.82 -7.69
CA ARG A 64 18.73 -1.42 -6.98
C ARG A 64 18.91 -2.89 -7.34
N LEU A 65 17.82 -3.66 -7.34
CA LEU A 65 17.86 -5.08 -7.71
C LEU A 65 18.38 -5.27 -9.14
N VAL A 66 17.92 -4.47 -10.10
CA VAL A 66 18.40 -4.56 -11.48
C VAL A 66 19.90 -4.25 -11.55
N ASN A 67 20.35 -3.19 -10.90
CA ASN A 67 21.77 -2.82 -10.90
C ASN A 67 22.65 -3.88 -10.22
N GLU A 68 22.19 -4.46 -9.11
CA GLU A 68 22.87 -5.57 -8.47
C GLU A 68 22.88 -6.81 -9.36
N GLN A 69 21.76 -7.17 -9.97
CA GLN A 69 21.66 -8.32 -10.87
C GLN A 69 22.61 -8.15 -12.07
N ASP A 70 22.68 -6.96 -12.66
CA ASP A 70 23.61 -6.64 -13.73
C ASP A 70 25.06 -6.77 -13.24
N HIS A 71 25.37 -6.27 -12.04
CA HIS A 71 26.67 -6.43 -11.41
C HIS A 71 27.03 -7.91 -11.20
N TRP A 72 26.14 -8.71 -10.62
CA TRP A 72 26.32 -10.14 -10.39
C TRP A 72 26.48 -10.90 -11.71
N SER A 73 25.71 -10.55 -12.74
CA SER A 73 25.85 -11.15 -14.06
C SER A 73 27.21 -10.85 -14.67
N SER A 74 27.74 -9.63 -14.48
CA SER A 74 29.05 -9.23 -14.98
C SER A 74 30.18 -9.99 -14.30
N ILE A 75 30.12 -10.18 -12.97
CA ILE A 75 31.11 -10.91 -12.18
C ILE A 75 31.05 -12.41 -12.50
N THR A 76 29.84 -12.97 -12.52
CA THR A 76 29.59 -14.40 -12.72
C THR A 76 29.74 -14.82 -14.17
N SER A 77 29.86 -13.87 -15.11
CA SER A 77 30.14 -14.18 -16.50
C SER A 77 31.40 -15.07 -16.59
N PRO A 78 31.37 -16.16 -17.39
CA PRO A 78 32.43 -17.17 -17.37
C PRO A 78 33.82 -16.60 -17.73
N GLY A 79 33.85 -15.54 -18.55
CA GLY A 79 35.08 -14.82 -18.89
C GLY A 79 35.67 -14.00 -17.74
N ASN A 80 34.84 -13.32 -16.94
CA ASN A 80 35.33 -12.58 -15.78
C ASN A 80 35.64 -13.49 -14.60
N LEU A 81 34.83 -14.54 -14.41
CA LEU A 81 35.07 -15.55 -13.39
C LEU A 81 36.42 -16.25 -13.61
N SER A 82 36.71 -16.71 -14.82
CA SER A 82 38.02 -17.33 -15.15
C SER A 82 39.19 -16.36 -14.96
N ARG A 83 39.02 -15.07 -15.30
CA ARG A 83 40.02 -14.03 -15.04
C ARG A 83 40.22 -13.73 -13.55
N ALA A 84 39.16 -13.80 -12.74
CA ALA A 84 39.23 -13.60 -11.29
C ALA A 84 39.88 -14.81 -10.60
N ILE A 85 39.50 -16.02 -11.00
CA ILE A 85 40.07 -17.29 -10.54
C ILE A 85 41.59 -17.31 -10.80
N ASN A 86 42.01 -16.97 -12.02
CA ASN A 86 43.43 -16.87 -12.37
C ASN A 86 44.17 -15.77 -11.60
N ARG A 87 43.54 -14.60 -11.36
CA ARG A 87 44.14 -13.51 -10.56
C ARG A 87 44.38 -13.88 -9.10
N HIS A 88 43.49 -14.69 -8.51
CA HIS A 88 43.60 -15.11 -7.11
C HIS A 88 44.31 -16.46 -6.94
N GLY A 89 44.84 -17.06 -8.02
CA GLY A 89 45.56 -18.34 -7.96
C GLY A 89 44.67 -19.52 -7.53
N LEU A 90 43.35 -19.40 -7.67
CA LEU A 90 42.40 -20.44 -7.33
C LEU A 90 42.38 -21.48 -8.46
N GLN A 91 42.63 -22.75 -8.17
CA GLN A 91 42.39 -23.82 -9.13
C GLN A 91 40.98 -24.37 -8.94
N MET A 92 39.97 -23.71 -9.53
CA MET A 92 38.60 -24.23 -9.58
C MET A 92 38.42 -25.21 -10.76
N GLY A 93 39.22 -26.27 -10.80
CA GLY A 93 39.02 -27.38 -11.71
C GLY A 93 37.97 -28.35 -11.15
N MET A 94 37.21 -29.02 -12.03
CA MET A 94 36.39 -30.16 -11.61
C MET A 94 37.32 -31.22 -10.99
N PRO A 95 37.12 -31.62 -9.73
CA PRO A 95 37.95 -32.64 -9.12
C PRO A 95 37.80 -33.97 -9.88
N PRO A 96 38.87 -34.76 -10.01
CA PRO A 96 38.80 -36.05 -10.69
C PRO A 96 37.87 -37.01 -9.94
N ASP A 97 37.21 -37.91 -10.65
CA ASP A 97 36.17 -38.82 -10.10
C ASP A 97 36.58 -39.55 -8.81
N ARG A 98 37.87 -39.86 -8.66
CA ARG A 98 38.47 -40.46 -7.45
C ARG A 98 38.33 -39.63 -6.17
N GLN A 99 38.10 -38.33 -6.29
CA GLN A 99 38.00 -37.36 -5.20
C GLN A 99 36.54 -36.96 -4.93
N ILE A 100 35.60 -37.47 -5.73
CA ILE A 100 34.17 -37.22 -5.58
C ILE A 100 33.59 -38.29 -4.65
N VAL A 101 33.35 -37.91 -3.38
CA VAL A 101 32.62 -38.77 -2.45
C VAL A 101 31.12 -38.61 -2.71
N ARG A 102 30.52 -39.60 -3.36
CA ARG A 102 29.06 -39.68 -3.49
C ARG A 102 28.47 -40.14 -2.17
N VAL A 103 27.98 -39.19 -1.39
CA VAL A 103 27.16 -39.51 -0.22
C VAL A 103 25.85 -40.11 -0.74
N GLY A 104 25.68 -41.42 -0.53
CA GLY A 104 24.39 -42.09 -0.71
C GLY A 104 23.33 -41.46 0.20
N ALA A 105 22.05 -41.75 -0.09
CA ALA A 105 20.86 -41.19 0.55
C ALA A 105 21.14 -40.76 2.00
N TRP A 106 21.10 -39.44 2.22
CA TRP A 106 21.31 -38.81 3.51
C TRP A 106 20.23 -39.32 4.48
N ASP A 107 20.54 -40.42 5.17
CA ASP A 107 19.66 -40.98 6.17
C ASP A 107 19.69 -40.07 7.40
N SER A 108 18.72 -39.16 7.44
CA SER A 108 18.49 -38.26 8.57
C SER A 108 18.10 -38.99 9.87
N SER A 109 17.89 -40.31 9.82
CA SER A 109 17.50 -41.14 10.97
C SER A 109 18.58 -41.29 12.04
N GLY A 110 19.86 -41.00 11.72
CA GLY A 110 20.96 -41.11 12.69
C GLY A 110 21.04 -39.98 13.73
N ARG A 111 20.37 -38.84 13.50
CA ARG A 111 20.44 -37.69 14.41
C ARG A 111 19.45 -37.74 15.58
N THR A 112 18.38 -38.51 15.47
CA THR A 112 17.40 -38.69 16.56
C THR A 112 17.84 -39.74 17.59
N ALA A 113 18.78 -40.64 17.26
CA ALA A 113 19.26 -41.66 18.20
C ALA A 113 20.24 -41.12 19.29
N MET A 114 20.87 -39.96 19.06
CA MET A 114 21.86 -39.38 19.99
C MET A 114 21.27 -38.41 21.02
N LEU A 115 19.98 -38.06 20.93
CA LEU A 115 19.31 -37.16 21.88
C LEU A 115 18.51 -37.89 22.98
N GLY A 116 18.52 -39.23 22.99
CA GLY A 116 17.72 -40.06 23.90
C GLY A 116 18.49 -40.79 25.00
N ARG A 117 19.76 -40.44 25.26
CA ARG A 117 20.56 -41.09 26.32
C ARG A 117 21.05 -40.05 27.34
N GLN A 118 20.16 -39.67 28.26
CA GLN A 118 20.51 -39.18 29.59
C GLN A 118 19.96 -40.16 30.62
#